data_AF-A0A327TDY3-F1
#
_entry.id   AF-A0A327TDY3-F1
#
_cell.length_a   1.000
_cell.length_b   1.000
_cell.length_c   1.000
_cell.angle_alpha   90.00
_cell.angle_beta   90.00
_cell.angle_gamma   90.00
#
_symmetry.space_group_name_H-M   'P 1'
#
loop_
_entity.id
_entity.type
_entity.pdbx_description
1 polymer ?
#
loop_
_entity_poly.entity_id
_entity_poly.type
_entity_poly.pdbx_seq_one_letter_code
_entity_poly.pdbx_strand_id
1 'polypeptide(L)'
;MGSGMRTYPLIVADPVPSAAARGIAEWCWRRESDVEQWHFKIGDLGMARANIAATRAVLPHVHPEGIDWPAVRLALTQPARRLADGRALADIFEEGWTPVLVSIRRQIDLWQQADDTLGSEAVLRMLTVHGPRTESIGQRRGSGWYETAARRAVARAADNGTLPTEVTELLPDPGRLADTAAAHPDLLDDATLRWITRAIHEEEAQLRAAGLPVPPAMTFPDWAAQDLLDILHSDSDEQQEPAPSAAGAAD
;
A
#
# COMPACT_ATOMS: atom_id res chain seq x y z
N MET A 1 -29.58 -7.52 -33.59
CA MET A 1 -28.36 -8.22 -33.14
C MET A 1 -28.17 -7.87 -31.67
N GLY A 2 -28.55 -8.77 -30.76
CA GLY A 2 -28.40 -8.54 -29.32
C GLY A 2 -26.94 -8.76 -28.93
N SER A 3 -26.29 -7.73 -28.40
CA SER A 3 -24.97 -7.84 -27.78
C SER A 3 -25.13 -8.67 -26.51
N GLY A 4 -24.83 -9.97 -26.60
CA GLY A 4 -24.78 -10.85 -25.45
C GLY A 4 -23.60 -10.43 -24.58
N MET A 5 -23.86 -9.63 -23.55
CA MET A 5 -22.90 -9.40 -22.47
C MET A 5 -22.55 -10.76 -21.87
N ARG A 6 -21.34 -11.24 -22.16
CA ARG A 6 -20.78 -12.39 -21.47
C ARG A 6 -20.57 -11.98 -20.02
N THR A 7 -21.43 -12.44 -19.13
CA THR A 7 -21.16 -12.44 -17.69
C THR A 7 -20.02 -13.41 -17.43
N TYR A 8 -18.81 -12.88 -17.29
CA TYR A 8 -17.71 -13.62 -16.70
C TYR A 8 -17.95 -13.67 -15.19
N PRO A 9 -17.83 -14.84 -14.53
CA PRO A 9 -17.84 -14.88 -13.08
C PRO A 9 -16.65 -14.05 -12.59
N LEU A 10 -16.93 -12.94 -11.91
CA LEU A 10 -15.91 -12.20 -11.19
C LEU A 10 -15.54 -13.05 -9.98
N ILE A 11 -14.39 -13.73 -10.07
CA ILE A 11 -13.80 -14.40 -8.90
C ILE A 11 -13.18 -13.29 -8.05
N VAL A 12 -13.92 -12.86 -7.03
CA VAL A 12 -13.40 -11.91 -6.03
C VAL A 12 -12.54 -12.71 -5.06
N ALA A 13 -11.27 -12.34 -4.94
CA ALA A 13 -10.36 -12.99 -4.01
C ALA A 13 -10.91 -12.90 -2.58
N ASP A 14 -10.59 -13.90 -1.75
CA ASP A 14 -10.85 -13.83 -0.32
C ASP A 14 -10.07 -12.66 0.30
N PRO A 15 -10.64 -11.99 1.32
CA PRO A 15 -9.97 -10.90 1.99
C PRO A 15 -8.67 -11.42 2.63
N VAL A 16 -7.55 -10.78 2.30
CA VAL A 16 -6.24 -11.09 2.89
C VAL A 16 -5.81 -9.87 3.70
N PRO A 17 -5.84 -9.91 5.04
CA PRO A 17 -5.55 -8.74 5.88
C PRO A 17 -4.22 -8.06 5.56
N SER A 18 -3.18 -8.82 5.23
CA SER A 18 -1.89 -8.25 4.83
C SER A 18 -1.91 -7.51 3.50
N ALA A 19 -2.75 -7.93 2.56
CA ALA A 19 -2.97 -7.23 1.31
C ALA A 19 -3.85 -6.00 1.52
N ALA A 20 -4.92 -6.10 2.34
CA ALA A 20 -5.77 -4.96 2.67
C ALA A 20 -5.02 -3.86 3.42
N ALA A 21 -4.20 -4.20 4.43
CA ALA A 21 -3.35 -3.24 5.15
C ALA A 21 -2.42 -2.47 4.22
N ARG A 22 -1.95 -3.13 3.17
CA ARG A 22 -1.13 -2.52 2.14
C ARG A 22 -1.95 -1.65 1.18
N GLY A 23 -3.14 -2.08 0.78
CA GLY A 23 -4.07 -1.26 0.01
C GLY A 23 -4.33 0.06 0.72
N ILE A 24 -4.63 0.03 2.03
CA ILE A 24 -4.78 1.22 2.86
C ILE A 24 -3.53 2.11 2.80
N ALA A 25 -2.34 1.52 3.03
CA ALA A 25 -1.09 2.26 2.97
C ALA A 25 -0.85 2.91 1.61
N GLU A 26 -1.19 2.23 0.51
CA GLU A 26 -1.04 2.76 -0.84
C GLU A 26 -1.98 3.94 -1.13
N TRP A 27 -3.26 3.84 -0.78
CA TRP A 27 -4.21 4.93 -0.91
C TRP A 27 -3.80 6.14 -0.06
N CYS A 28 -3.27 5.90 1.13
CA CYS A 28 -2.84 6.99 2.01
C CYS A 28 -1.50 7.61 1.60
N TRP A 29 -0.57 6.86 0.98
CA TRP A 29 0.82 7.30 0.75
C TRP A 29 1.26 7.43 -0.71
N ARG A 30 0.43 7.04 -1.67
CA ARG A 30 0.75 7.16 -3.10
C ARG A 30 -0.44 7.62 -3.92
N ARG A 31 -1.54 6.86 -3.87
CA ARG A 31 -2.65 7.05 -4.81
C ARG A 31 -3.52 8.23 -4.41
N GLU A 32 -3.64 9.21 -5.32
CA GLU A 32 -4.57 10.35 -5.16
C GLU A 32 -4.35 11.09 -3.83
N SER A 33 -3.10 11.06 -3.37
CA SER A 33 -2.64 11.68 -2.15
C SER A 33 -1.68 12.81 -2.47
N ASP A 34 -1.66 13.82 -1.61
CA ASP A 34 -0.73 14.95 -1.77
C ASP A 34 0.73 14.50 -1.62
N VAL A 35 0.98 13.29 -1.09
CA VAL A 35 2.33 12.70 -0.97
C VAL A 35 3.06 12.64 -2.31
N GLU A 36 2.37 12.36 -3.42
CA GLU A 36 3.00 12.30 -4.74
C GLU A 36 3.46 13.69 -5.20
N GLN A 37 2.75 14.75 -4.83
CA GLN A 37 3.15 16.13 -5.13
C GLN A 37 4.42 16.53 -4.37
N TRP A 38 4.66 15.92 -3.20
CA TRP A 38 5.84 16.14 -2.37
C TRP A 38 6.94 15.08 -2.57
N HIS A 39 6.75 14.16 -3.53
CA HIS A 39 7.69 13.07 -3.78
C HIS A 39 9.11 13.57 -4.11
N PHE A 40 9.26 14.77 -4.71
CA PHE A 40 10.57 15.36 -4.98
C PHE A 40 11.43 15.61 -3.71
N LYS A 41 10.83 15.69 -2.52
CA LYS A 41 11.56 15.85 -1.24
C LYS A 41 12.17 14.54 -0.74
N ILE A 42 11.76 13.39 -1.28
CA ILE A 42 12.15 12.06 -0.79
C ILE A 42 12.41 11.13 -1.98
N GLY A 43 13.64 10.65 -2.14
CA GLY A 43 13.96 9.75 -3.27
C GLY A 43 13.13 8.45 -3.25
N ASP A 44 13.02 7.79 -4.40
CA ASP A 44 12.20 6.57 -4.61
C ASP A 44 12.38 5.50 -3.52
N LEU A 45 13.62 5.30 -3.09
CA LEU A 45 13.95 4.34 -2.03
C LEU A 45 13.39 4.76 -0.67
N GLY A 46 13.47 6.05 -0.36
CA GLY A 46 12.86 6.63 0.85
C GLY A 46 11.35 6.51 0.81
N MET A 47 10.72 6.74 -0.34
CA MET A 47 9.28 6.52 -0.51
C MET A 47 8.87 5.06 -0.36
N ALA A 48 9.65 4.15 -0.92
CA ALA A 48 9.44 2.71 -0.74
C ALA A 48 9.49 2.36 0.76
N ARG A 49 10.48 2.86 1.51
CA ARG A 49 10.56 2.68 2.96
C ARG A 49 9.37 3.27 3.70
N ALA A 50 8.94 4.48 3.36
CA ALA A 50 7.80 5.13 4.00
C ALA A 50 6.50 4.31 3.83
N ASN A 51 6.28 3.76 2.63
CA ASN A 51 5.14 2.89 2.33
C ASN A 51 5.24 1.54 3.06
N ILE A 52 6.41 0.90 3.05
CA ILE A 52 6.67 -0.34 3.80
C ILE A 52 6.41 -0.11 5.30
N ALA A 53 6.93 0.98 5.86
CA ALA A 53 6.67 1.33 7.25
C ALA A 53 5.18 1.60 7.50
N ALA A 54 4.45 2.16 6.53
CA ALA A 54 3.03 2.49 6.66
C ALA A 54 2.19 1.21 6.68
N THR A 55 2.45 0.31 5.74
CA THR A 55 1.83 -1.02 5.70
C THR A 55 2.04 -1.76 7.02
N ARG A 56 3.26 -1.71 7.59
CA ARG A 56 3.58 -2.35 8.87
C ARG A 56 2.84 -1.72 10.05
N ALA A 57 2.66 -0.41 10.04
CA ALA A 57 1.90 0.30 11.08
C ALA A 57 0.40 0.00 11.00
N VAL A 58 -0.14 -0.22 9.80
CA VAL A 58 -1.56 -0.53 9.57
C VAL A 58 -1.88 -2.00 9.87
N LEU A 59 -0.99 -2.92 9.54
CA LEU A 59 -1.23 -4.38 9.60
C LEU A 59 -1.86 -4.88 10.92
N PRO A 60 -1.43 -4.44 12.12
CA PRO A 60 -2.03 -4.90 13.38
C PRO A 60 -3.49 -4.48 13.59
N HIS A 61 -4.02 -3.59 12.74
CA HIS A 61 -5.36 -3.00 12.84
C HIS A 61 -6.31 -3.51 11.74
N VAL A 62 -5.86 -4.51 10.96
CA VAL A 62 -6.64 -5.13 9.89
C VAL A 62 -6.83 -6.60 10.23
N HIS A 63 -8.08 -6.99 10.40
CA HIS A 63 -8.47 -8.34 10.79
C HIS A 63 -9.42 -8.95 9.76
N PRO A 64 -9.58 -10.29 9.72
CA PRO A 64 -10.55 -10.94 8.84
C PRO A 64 -12.00 -10.43 9.04
N GLU A 65 -12.34 -10.00 10.25
CA GLU A 65 -13.65 -9.48 10.63
C GLU A 65 -13.87 -7.99 10.31
N GLY A 66 -12.80 -7.22 10.06
CA GLY A 66 -12.90 -5.80 9.76
C GLY A 66 -11.64 -5.00 10.05
N ILE A 67 -11.76 -3.67 9.93
CA ILE A 67 -10.65 -2.72 10.07
C ILE A 67 -10.92 -1.79 11.25
N ASP A 68 -9.95 -1.63 12.15
CA ASP A 68 -10.00 -0.62 13.21
C ASP A 68 -9.57 0.74 12.63
N TRP A 69 -10.50 1.43 11.96
CA TRP A 69 -10.25 2.73 11.34
C TRP A 69 -9.70 3.80 12.30
N PRO A 70 -10.20 3.95 13.55
CA PRO A 70 -9.59 4.83 14.54
C PRO A 70 -8.11 4.51 14.79
N ALA A 71 -7.75 3.24 14.97
CA ALA A 71 -6.36 2.84 15.19
C ALA A 71 -5.49 3.03 13.94
N VAL A 72 -6.00 2.72 12.74
CA VAL A 72 -5.34 3.02 11.46
C VAL A 72 -5.04 4.50 11.33
N ARG A 73 -6.02 5.36 11.66
CA ARG A 73 -5.85 6.82 11.63
C ARG A 73 -4.75 7.26 12.56
N LEU A 74 -4.74 6.76 13.79
CA LEU A 74 -3.68 7.07 14.74
C LEU A 74 -2.32 6.59 14.22
N ALA A 75 -2.22 5.35 13.76
CA ALA A 75 -0.98 4.75 13.26
C ALA A 75 -0.37 5.52 12.08
N LEU A 76 -1.20 6.05 11.17
CA LEU A 76 -0.72 6.77 9.98
C LEU A 76 -0.48 8.26 10.21
N THR A 77 -1.11 8.89 11.21
CA THR A 77 -1.03 10.34 11.43
C THR A 77 -0.17 10.75 12.64
N GLN A 78 0.47 9.79 13.32
CA GLN A 78 1.38 10.08 14.42
C GLN A 78 2.56 10.99 13.99
N PRO A 79 2.71 12.19 14.58
CA PRO A 79 3.79 13.13 14.22
C PRO A 79 5.19 12.59 14.52
N ALA A 80 5.30 11.71 15.51
CA ALA A 80 6.56 11.09 15.92
C ALA A 80 7.01 9.95 14.98
N ARG A 81 6.31 9.72 13.86
CA ARG A 81 6.60 8.62 12.95
C ARG A 81 7.93 8.83 12.25
N ARG A 82 8.80 7.84 12.40
CA ARG A 82 10.15 7.81 11.84
C ARG A 82 10.28 6.72 10.80
N LEU A 83 11.09 6.99 9.78
CA LEU A 83 11.67 5.94 8.96
C LEU A 83 12.64 5.10 9.82
N ALA A 84 12.99 3.92 9.33
CA ALA A 84 13.89 3.04 10.06
C ALA A 84 15.32 3.60 10.25
N ASP A 85 15.73 4.52 9.38
CA ASP A 85 16.98 5.26 9.52
C ASP A 85 16.90 6.37 10.61
N GLY A 86 15.76 6.46 11.30
CA GLY A 86 15.52 7.38 12.40
C GLY A 86 15.00 8.76 11.97
N ARG A 87 14.98 9.10 10.68
CA ARG A 87 14.47 10.40 10.21
C ARG A 87 12.96 10.49 10.42
N ALA A 88 12.46 11.61 10.95
CA ALA A 88 11.02 11.81 11.07
C ALA A 88 10.42 12.19 9.71
N LEU A 89 9.21 11.70 9.42
CA LEU A 89 8.52 12.04 8.18
C LEU A 89 8.19 13.54 8.11
N ALA A 90 7.86 14.15 9.25
CA ALA A 90 7.66 15.59 9.35
C ALA A 90 8.92 16.38 8.95
N ASP A 91 10.11 15.90 9.32
CA ASP A 91 11.37 16.56 8.97
C ASP A 91 11.70 16.39 7.47
N ILE A 92 11.30 15.27 6.86
CA ILE A 92 11.54 15.00 5.44
C ILE A 92 10.61 15.83 4.55
N PHE A 93 9.32 15.90 4.91
CA PHE A 93 8.33 16.60 4.12
C PHE A 93 8.24 18.09 4.44
N GLU A 94 8.79 18.55 5.57
CA GLU A 94 8.85 19.95 5.99
C GLU A 94 7.46 20.61 5.92
N GLU A 95 7.33 21.73 5.20
CA GLU A 95 6.05 22.41 4.94
C GLU A 95 4.99 21.51 4.28
N GLY A 96 5.43 20.48 3.54
CA GLY A 96 4.56 19.51 2.88
C GLY A 96 3.92 18.49 3.81
N TRP A 97 4.40 18.38 5.06
CA TRP A 97 3.86 17.41 6.01
C TRP A 97 2.39 17.66 6.37
N THR A 98 2.00 18.93 6.51
CA THR A 98 0.62 19.28 6.87
C THR A 98 -0.38 18.90 5.77
N PRO A 99 -0.17 19.28 4.49
CA PRO A 99 -0.98 18.78 3.37
C PRO A 99 -1.03 17.25 3.30
N VAL A 100 0.11 16.58 3.46
CA VAL A 100 0.17 15.10 3.48
C VAL A 100 -0.73 14.51 4.56
N LEU A 101 -0.71 15.05 5.78
CA LEU A 101 -1.60 14.59 6.86
C LEU A 101 -3.09 14.81 6.56
N VAL A 102 -3.45 15.93 5.95
CA VAL A 102 -4.83 16.21 5.53
C VAL A 102 -5.28 15.18 4.49
N SER A 103 -4.42 14.90 3.51
CA SER A 103 -4.68 13.92 2.46
C SER A 103 -4.83 12.49 3.01
N ILE A 104 -3.95 12.06 3.92
CA ILE A 104 -4.05 10.76 4.61
C ILE A 104 -5.39 10.65 5.34
N ARG A 105 -5.80 11.70 6.09
CA ARG A 105 -7.07 11.71 6.82
C ARG A 105 -8.26 11.57 5.88
N ARG A 106 -8.29 12.34 4.77
CA ARG A 106 -9.34 12.25 3.75
C ARG A 106 -9.47 10.85 3.17
N GLN A 107 -8.35 10.19 2.88
CA GLN A 107 -8.36 8.81 2.37
C GLN A 107 -8.91 7.82 3.41
N ILE A 108 -8.56 7.99 4.69
CA ILE A 108 -9.12 7.16 5.77
C ILE A 108 -10.63 7.42 5.93
N ASP A 109 -11.06 8.68 5.92
CA ASP A 109 -12.48 9.04 6.02
C ASP A 109 -13.30 8.38 4.90
N LEU A 110 -12.79 8.41 3.67
CA LEU A 110 -13.42 7.78 2.51
C LEU A 110 -13.56 6.26 2.67
N TRP A 111 -12.50 5.58 3.08
CA TRP A 111 -12.55 4.13 3.24
C TRP A 111 -13.38 3.69 4.45
N GLN A 112 -13.40 4.50 5.51
CA GLN A 112 -14.27 4.28 6.66
C GLN A 112 -15.75 4.43 6.25
N GLN A 113 -16.09 5.46 5.49
CA GLN A 113 -17.45 5.62 4.94
C GLN A 113 -17.83 4.45 4.04
N ALA A 114 -16.90 3.97 3.19
CA ALA A 114 -17.13 2.79 2.38
C ALA A 114 -17.41 1.54 3.22
N ASP A 115 -16.72 1.39 4.36
CA ASP A 115 -16.90 0.28 5.30
C ASP A 115 -18.28 0.36 5.97
N ASP A 116 -18.67 1.55 6.42
CA ASP A 116 -19.98 1.80 7.02
C ASP A 116 -21.14 1.54 6.04
N THR A 117 -20.95 1.84 4.75
CA THR A 117 -21.98 1.70 3.70
C THR A 117 -22.03 0.29 3.09
N LEU A 118 -20.88 -0.30 2.76
CA LEU A 118 -20.78 -1.56 2.01
C LEU A 118 -20.56 -2.78 2.92
N GLY A 119 -20.11 -2.54 4.16
CA GLY A 119 -19.71 -3.57 5.12
C GLY A 119 -18.25 -4.00 4.97
N SER A 120 -17.69 -4.48 6.08
CA SER A 120 -16.25 -4.74 6.21
C SER A 120 -15.72 -5.83 5.31
N GLU A 121 -16.51 -6.87 5.01
CA GLU A 121 -16.09 -7.91 4.08
C GLU A 121 -15.87 -7.34 2.67
N ALA A 122 -16.79 -6.49 2.20
CA ALA A 122 -16.68 -5.86 0.88
C ALA A 122 -15.42 -4.98 0.84
N VAL A 123 -15.25 -4.09 1.82
CA VAL A 123 -14.08 -3.20 1.88
C VAL A 123 -12.77 -3.95 2.00
N LEU A 124 -12.69 -5.01 2.81
CA LEU A 124 -11.49 -5.85 2.90
C LEU A 124 -11.15 -6.51 1.57
N ARG A 125 -12.13 -7.07 0.86
CA ARG A 125 -11.93 -7.65 -0.47
C ARG A 125 -11.45 -6.60 -1.48
N MET A 126 -12.06 -5.41 -1.45
CA MET A 126 -11.66 -4.29 -2.29
C MET A 126 -10.22 -3.88 -2.02
N LEU A 127 -9.86 -3.60 -0.76
CA LEU A 127 -8.50 -3.24 -0.37
C LEU A 127 -7.49 -4.36 -0.64
N THR A 128 -7.91 -5.62 -0.62
CA THR A 128 -7.07 -6.79 -0.98
C THR A 128 -6.75 -6.81 -2.47
N VAL A 129 -7.71 -6.48 -3.33
CA VAL A 129 -7.55 -6.48 -4.79
C VAL A 129 -7.00 -5.13 -5.30
N HIS A 130 -7.05 -4.07 -4.49
CA HIS A 130 -6.55 -2.73 -4.81
C HIS A 130 -5.05 -2.49 -4.51
N GLY A 131 -4.20 -3.53 -4.61
CA GLY A 131 -2.75 -3.33 -4.80
C GLY A 131 -2.42 -2.82 -6.23
N PRO A 132 -1.18 -2.39 -6.57
CA PRO A 132 -0.84 -1.10 -7.18
C PRO A 132 -0.62 -1.14 -8.69
N ARG A 133 -0.80 0.04 -9.32
CA ARG A 133 -0.51 0.40 -10.72
C ARG A 133 0.97 0.48 -11.14
N THR A 134 1.93 0.36 -10.23
CA THR A 134 3.35 0.69 -10.53
C THR A 134 4.19 -0.58 -10.70
N GLU A 135 5.52 -0.49 -10.90
CA GLU A 135 6.48 -1.64 -10.97
C GLU A 135 7.52 -1.79 -9.81
N SER A 136 7.49 -0.94 -8.79
CA SER A 136 8.28 -1.00 -7.54
C SER A 136 7.97 -2.15 -6.53
N ILE A 137 8.95 -2.55 -5.73
CA ILE A 137 8.86 -3.53 -4.61
C ILE A 137 7.69 -3.36 -3.64
N GLY A 138 7.23 -2.12 -3.46
CA GLY A 138 6.00 -1.84 -2.73
C GLY A 138 4.78 -2.56 -3.29
N GLN A 139 4.86 -3.22 -4.46
CA GLN A 139 3.78 -3.96 -5.13
C GLN A 139 3.55 -5.40 -4.75
N ARG A 140 4.47 -6.00 -4.00
CA ARG A 140 4.38 -7.44 -3.76
C ARG A 140 4.37 -7.81 -2.29
N ARG A 141 4.69 -6.85 -1.40
CA ARG A 141 4.66 -7.06 0.05
C ARG A 141 3.23 -7.36 0.53
N GLY A 142 3.03 -8.29 1.45
CA GLY A 142 1.69 -8.60 1.96
C GLY A 142 0.82 -9.45 1.03
N SER A 143 1.27 -9.80 -0.19
CA SER A 143 0.65 -10.87 -1.00
C SER A 143 1.23 -12.26 -0.69
N GLY A 144 2.20 -12.36 0.22
CA GLY A 144 2.98 -13.57 0.50
C GLY A 144 4.06 -13.87 -0.54
N TRP A 145 3.93 -13.30 -1.75
CA TRP A 145 4.88 -13.50 -2.83
C TRP A 145 6.20 -12.78 -2.59
N TYR A 146 6.18 -11.51 -2.15
CA TYR A 146 7.41 -10.78 -1.86
C TYR A 146 8.25 -11.47 -0.80
N GLU A 147 7.62 -11.93 0.27
CA GLU A 147 8.27 -12.63 1.37
C GLU A 147 8.91 -13.93 0.87
N THR A 148 8.26 -14.62 -0.08
CA THR A 148 8.80 -15.82 -0.73
C THR A 148 9.96 -15.47 -1.66
N ALA A 149 9.81 -14.46 -2.50
CA ALA A 149 10.82 -14.03 -3.47
C ALA A 149 12.07 -13.48 -2.77
N ALA A 150 11.91 -12.70 -1.69
CA ALA A 150 13.00 -12.19 -0.88
C ALA A 150 13.83 -13.33 -0.27
N ARG A 151 13.17 -14.31 0.35
CA ARG A 151 13.86 -15.49 0.91
C ARG A 151 14.59 -16.30 -0.15
N ARG A 152 13.95 -16.53 -1.32
CA ARG A 152 14.57 -17.24 -2.44
C ARG A 152 15.78 -16.51 -3.00
N ALA A 153 15.66 -15.20 -3.20
CA ALA A 153 16.74 -14.37 -3.72
C ALA A 153 17.96 -14.39 -2.78
N VAL A 154 17.73 -14.27 -1.46
CA VAL A 154 18.81 -14.37 -0.45
C VAL A 154 19.43 -15.76 -0.42
N ALA A 155 18.60 -16.82 -0.37
CA ALA A 155 19.09 -18.20 -0.37
C ALA A 155 19.94 -18.50 -1.60
N ARG A 156 19.46 -18.15 -2.80
CA ARG A 156 20.23 -18.32 -4.04
C ARG A 156 21.54 -17.55 -4.03
N ALA A 157 21.54 -16.31 -3.56
CA ALA A 157 22.76 -15.51 -3.49
C ALA A 157 23.77 -16.10 -2.49
N ALA A 158 23.29 -16.65 -1.38
CA ALA A 158 24.13 -17.35 -0.40
C ALA A 158 24.73 -18.64 -1.00
N ASP A 159 23.89 -19.47 -1.63
CA ASP A 159 24.31 -20.74 -2.25
C ASP A 159 25.35 -20.53 -3.37
N ASN A 160 25.23 -19.41 -4.11
CA ASN A 160 26.15 -19.06 -5.18
C ASN A 160 27.38 -18.26 -4.72
N GLY A 161 27.46 -17.88 -3.44
CA GLY A 161 28.52 -17.01 -2.92
C GLY A 161 28.50 -15.60 -3.53
N THR A 162 27.33 -15.09 -3.93
CA THR A 162 27.13 -13.79 -4.58
C THR A 162 26.44 -12.75 -3.68
N LEU A 163 26.37 -13.00 -2.36
CA LEU A 163 25.97 -11.98 -1.40
C LEU A 163 26.98 -10.83 -1.42
N PRO A 164 26.54 -9.55 -1.46
CA PRO A 164 27.46 -8.42 -1.40
C PRO A 164 28.24 -8.43 -0.09
N THR A 165 29.53 -8.10 -0.16
CA THR A 165 30.41 -8.09 1.02
C THR A 165 29.87 -7.18 2.12
N GLU A 166 29.36 -6.02 1.73
CA GLU A 166 28.77 -5.03 2.65
C GLU A 166 27.55 -5.60 3.40
N VAL A 167 26.77 -6.46 2.72
CA VAL A 167 25.60 -7.12 3.32
C VAL A 167 26.03 -8.21 4.30
N THR A 168 27.04 -9.00 3.94
CA THR A 168 27.56 -10.08 4.79
C THR A 168 28.30 -9.58 6.03
N GLU A 169 28.90 -8.39 5.97
CA GLU A 169 29.55 -7.76 7.13
C GLU A 169 28.52 -7.25 8.15
N LEU A 170 27.38 -6.74 7.68
CA LEU A 170 26.29 -6.24 8.53
C LEU A 170 25.39 -7.36 9.07
N LEU A 171 25.12 -8.39 8.25
CA LEU A 171 24.25 -9.52 8.57
C LEU A 171 24.93 -10.82 8.13
N PRO A 172 25.85 -11.37 8.94
CA PRO A 172 26.64 -12.54 8.57
C PRO A 172 25.83 -13.85 8.47
N ASP A 173 24.59 -13.85 8.96
CA ASP A 173 23.66 -14.96 8.83
C ASP A 173 22.68 -14.70 7.66
N PRO A 174 22.80 -15.43 6.54
CA PRO A 174 21.87 -15.31 5.42
C PRO A 174 20.41 -15.62 5.78
N GLY A 175 20.16 -16.49 6.76
CA GLY A 175 18.80 -16.80 7.23
C GLY A 175 18.16 -15.57 7.88
N ARG A 176 18.89 -14.90 8.78
CA ARG A 176 18.44 -13.65 9.39
C ARG A 176 18.26 -12.52 8.38
N LEU A 177 19.12 -12.42 7.36
CA LEU A 177 18.94 -11.47 6.26
C LEU A 177 17.65 -11.76 5.49
N ALA A 178 17.40 -13.02 5.14
CA ALA A 178 16.20 -13.45 4.44
C ALA A 178 14.92 -13.10 5.21
N ASP A 179 14.91 -13.36 6.52
CA ASP A 179 13.76 -13.03 7.37
C ASP A 179 13.56 -11.53 7.56
N THR A 180 14.66 -10.78 7.70
CA THR A 180 14.58 -9.30 7.78
C THR A 180 14.09 -8.72 6.46
N ALA A 181 14.62 -9.18 5.33
CA ALA A 181 14.17 -8.75 4.01
C ALA A 181 12.70 -9.08 3.75
N ALA A 182 12.22 -10.24 4.20
CA ALA A 182 10.81 -10.61 4.04
C ALA A 182 9.88 -9.80 4.96
N ALA A 183 10.19 -9.73 6.26
CA ALA A 183 9.28 -9.16 7.25
C ALA A 183 9.43 -7.64 7.43
N HIS A 184 10.67 -7.15 7.40
CA HIS A 184 11.03 -5.79 7.79
C HIS A 184 12.06 -5.15 6.84
N PRO A 185 11.81 -5.12 5.51
CA PRO A 185 12.76 -4.57 4.55
C PRO A 185 13.00 -3.07 4.76
N ASP A 186 12.09 -2.36 5.43
CA ASP A 186 12.30 -0.98 5.84
C ASP A 186 13.45 -0.82 6.83
N LEU A 187 13.84 -1.87 7.58
CA LEU A 187 14.95 -1.84 8.54
C LEU A 187 16.33 -2.10 7.92
N LEU A 188 16.39 -2.53 6.67
CA LEU A 188 17.66 -2.73 5.95
C LEU A 188 18.32 -1.38 5.69
N ASP A 189 19.65 -1.28 5.59
CA ASP A 189 20.27 -0.06 5.08
C ASP A 189 19.99 0.14 3.57
N ASP A 190 20.35 1.29 3.02
CA ASP A 190 20.03 1.64 1.62
C ASP A 190 20.74 0.75 0.59
N ALA A 191 21.97 0.32 0.87
CA ALA A 191 22.72 -0.56 -0.01
C ALA A 191 22.08 -1.95 -0.04
N THR A 192 21.75 -2.49 1.14
CA THR A 192 21.08 -3.78 1.31
C THR A 192 19.68 -3.76 0.71
N LEU A 193 18.90 -2.68 0.91
CA LEU A 193 17.57 -2.55 0.34
C LEU A 193 17.63 -2.45 -1.20
N ARG A 194 18.57 -1.70 -1.77
CA ARG A 194 18.78 -1.66 -3.24
C ARG A 194 19.23 -3.00 -3.80
N TRP A 195 20.07 -3.72 -3.07
CA TRP A 195 20.50 -5.05 -3.50
C TRP A 195 19.34 -6.05 -3.51
N ILE A 196 18.58 -6.16 -2.40
CA ILE A 196 17.46 -7.12 -2.33
C ILE A 196 16.41 -6.80 -3.39
N THR A 197 16.24 -5.51 -3.70
CA THR A 197 15.38 -5.05 -4.79
C THR A 197 15.71 -5.70 -6.12
N ARG A 198 16.97 -5.57 -6.51
CA ARG A 198 17.48 -6.11 -7.76
C ARG A 198 17.46 -7.64 -7.74
N ALA A 199 17.86 -8.25 -6.62
CA ALA A 199 17.90 -9.70 -6.50
C ALA A 199 16.50 -10.35 -6.65
N ILE A 200 15.45 -9.70 -6.13
CA ILE A 200 14.06 -10.15 -6.33
C ILE A 200 13.64 -10.03 -7.80
N HIS A 201 13.99 -8.93 -8.49
CA HIS A 201 13.70 -8.78 -9.92
C HIS A 201 14.41 -9.84 -10.76
N GLU A 202 15.66 -10.17 -10.42
CA GLU A 202 16.42 -11.24 -11.07
C GLU A 202 15.81 -12.62 -10.80
N GLU A 203 15.40 -12.92 -9.57
CA GLU A 203 14.71 -14.17 -9.22
C GLU A 203 13.47 -14.36 -10.10
N GLU A 204 12.64 -13.33 -10.21
CA GLU A 204 11.42 -13.39 -11.01
C GLU A 204 11.68 -13.48 -12.51
N ALA A 205 12.69 -12.76 -13.00
CA ALA A 205 13.09 -12.87 -14.41
C ALA A 205 13.50 -14.31 -14.73
N GLN A 206 14.23 -14.97 -13.82
CA GLN A 206 14.62 -16.37 -13.98
C GLN A 206 13.43 -17.32 -13.90
N LEU A 207 12.49 -17.11 -12.98
CA LEU A 207 11.25 -17.89 -12.91
C LEU A 207 10.43 -17.78 -14.21
N ARG A 208 10.28 -16.55 -14.74
CA ARG A 208 9.62 -16.32 -16.04
C ARG A 208 10.34 -17.04 -17.18
N ALA A 209 11.68 -16.95 -17.23
CA ALA A 209 12.48 -17.65 -18.25
C ALA A 209 12.33 -19.18 -18.16
N ALA A 210 12.13 -19.71 -16.96
CA ALA A 210 11.88 -21.13 -16.71
C ALA A 210 10.42 -21.56 -16.94
N GLY A 211 9.53 -20.65 -17.33
CA GLY A 211 8.09 -20.93 -17.49
C GLY A 211 7.36 -21.23 -16.18
N LEU A 212 7.96 -20.86 -15.03
CA LEU A 212 7.37 -21.05 -13.72
C LEU A 212 6.40 -19.89 -13.41
N PRO A 213 5.29 -20.16 -12.69
CA PRO A 213 4.32 -19.13 -12.37
C PRO A 213 4.96 -18.08 -11.45
N VAL A 214 4.85 -16.82 -11.87
CA VAL A 214 5.04 -15.65 -11.02
C VAL A 214 3.64 -15.08 -10.80
N PRO A 215 3.11 -15.09 -9.56
CA PRO A 215 1.75 -14.61 -9.30
C PRO A 215 1.58 -13.20 -9.86
N PRO A 216 0.61 -12.97 -10.77
CA PRO A 216 0.33 -11.62 -11.22
C PRO A 216 -0.14 -10.82 -10.01
N ALA A 217 0.32 -9.57 -9.89
CA ALA A 217 -0.36 -8.62 -9.03
C ALA A 217 -1.77 -8.45 -9.62
N MET A 218 -2.79 -8.99 -8.93
CA MET A 218 -4.16 -8.64 -9.28
C MET A 218 -4.34 -7.17 -8.92
N THR A 219 -4.66 -6.38 -9.94
CA THR A 219 -4.97 -4.95 -9.82
C THR A 219 -6.37 -4.77 -10.38
N PHE A 220 -7.16 -3.89 -9.77
CA PHE A 220 -8.41 -3.43 -10.39
C PHE A 220 -8.07 -2.54 -11.60
N PRO A 221 -8.78 -2.69 -12.73
CA PRO A 221 -8.65 -1.74 -13.82
C PRO A 221 -9.13 -0.36 -13.39
N ASP A 222 -8.55 0.67 -14.02
CA ASP A 222 -8.67 2.07 -13.60
C ASP A 222 -10.10 2.57 -13.49
N TRP A 223 -10.94 2.16 -14.42
CA TRP A 223 -12.36 2.51 -14.47
C TRP A 223 -13.13 1.94 -13.27
N ALA A 224 -12.83 0.72 -12.82
CA ALA A 224 -13.57 0.10 -11.72
C ALA A 224 -13.25 0.75 -10.37
N ALA A 225 -12.02 1.24 -10.21
CA ALA A 225 -11.67 2.05 -9.07
C ALA A 225 -12.33 3.44 -9.13
N GLN A 226 -12.49 4.02 -10.32
CA GLN A 226 -13.20 5.29 -10.49
C GLN A 226 -14.70 5.14 -10.21
N ASP A 227 -15.36 4.12 -10.75
CA ASP A 227 -16.78 3.86 -10.50
C ASP A 227 -17.07 3.69 -8.99
N LEU A 228 -16.18 3.03 -8.26
CA LEU A 228 -16.28 2.95 -6.80
C LEU A 228 -16.19 4.33 -6.16
N LEU A 229 -15.18 5.13 -6.52
CA LEU A 229 -15.03 6.47 -5.98
C LEU A 229 -16.28 7.30 -6.27
N ASP A 230 -16.82 7.21 -7.48
CA ASP A 230 -18.02 7.93 -7.88
C ASP A 230 -19.24 7.51 -7.05
N ILE A 231 -19.42 6.20 -6.79
CA ILE A 231 -20.47 5.69 -5.89
C ILE A 231 -20.29 6.26 -4.48
N LEU A 232 -19.07 6.26 -3.94
CA LEU A 232 -18.79 6.74 -2.59
C LEU A 232 -18.94 8.26 -2.42
N HIS A 233 -18.71 9.04 -3.49
CA HIS A 233 -18.86 10.50 -3.47
C HIS A 233 -20.28 10.98 -3.78
N SER A 234 -21.11 10.17 -4.46
CA SER A 234 -22.48 10.56 -4.86
C SER A 234 -23.40 10.79 -3.66
N ASP A 235 -23.17 10.11 -2.54
CA ASP A 235 -24.00 10.25 -1.32
C ASP A 235 -23.68 11.52 -0.50
N SER A 236 -22.55 12.18 -0.74
CA SER A 236 -22.14 13.39 -0.01
C SER A 236 -22.83 14.67 -0.50
N ASP A 237 -23.25 14.72 -1.77
CA ASP A 237 -23.83 15.93 -2.37
C ASP A 237 -25.35 16.06 -2.15
N GLU A 238 -26.04 14.98 -1.76
CA GLU A 238 -27.50 15.00 -1.54
C GLU A 238 -27.91 15.55 -0.15
N GLN A 239 -26.96 15.89 0.73
CA GLN A 239 -27.25 16.48 2.06
C GLN A 239 -27.08 18.01 2.13
N GLN A 240 -27.05 18.71 1.00
CA GLN A 240 -27.20 20.16 0.99
C GLN A 240 -28.69 20.53 1.19
N GLU A 241 -29.10 20.68 2.45
CA GLU A 241 -30.40 21.28 2.79
C GLU A 241 -30.58 22.60 2.00
N PRO A 242 -31.72 22.78 1.29
CA PRO A 242 -31.98 24.03 0.61
C PRO A 242 -32.00 25.15 1.66
N ALA A 243 -31.17 26.16 1.45
CA ALA A 243 -31.11 27.34 2.29
C ALA A 243 -32.53 27.84 2.60
N PRO A 244 -32.87 28.14 3.86
CA PRO A 244 -34.21 28.61 4.20
C PRO A 244 -34.49 29.87 3.39
N SER A 245 -35.48 29.76 2.50
CA SER A 245 -36.00 30.88 1.73
C SER A 245 -36.41 31.97 2.72
N ALA A 246 -35.69 33.09 2.69
CA ALA A 246 -36.00 34.27 3.49
C ALA A 246 -37.37 34.82 3.05
N ALA A 247 -38.42 34.32 3.69
CA ALA A 247 -39.73 34.93 3.67
C ALA A 247 -39.70 36.19 4.53
N GLY A 248 -39.94 37.33 3.89
CA GLY A 248 -40.48 38.52 4.57
C GLY A 248 -39.50 39.67 4.77
N ALA A 249 -39.57 40.66 3.89
CA ALA A 249 -39.60 42.05 4.31
C ALA A 249 -40.63 42.76 3.43
N ALA A 250 -41.76 43.08 4.04
CA ALA A 250 -42.75 44.01 3.52
C ALA A 250 -42.18 45.43 3.59
N ASP A 251 -42.47 46.22 2.56
CA ASP A 251 -42.82 47.64 2.64
C ASP A 251 -43.65 48.02 1.40
#